data_AF-A0A173W7H8-F1
#
_entry.id   AF-A0A173W7H8-F1
#
_cell.length_a   1.000
_cell.length_b   1.000
_cell.length_c   1.000
_cell.angle_alpha   90.00
_cell.angle_beta   90.00
_cell.angle_gamma   90.00
#
_symmetry.space_group_name_H-M   'P 1'
#
loop_
_entity.id
_entity.type
_entity.pdbx_description
1 polymer ?
#
loop_
_entity_poly.entity_id
_entity_poly.type
_entity_poly.pdbx_seq_one_letter_code
_entity_poly.pdbx_strand_id
1 'polypeptide(L)'
;MAITAVPLHKNMKTYTMKQACKLTGMNYEALKFYCNSGLVPGLKRDQNNRRVFDARCIAWINDLTCLKRCGLGIKEMRHYTQLCLEGESSIPERQEILAEKREHLETQLEELRKAIAYIDEKQRFYADVTAGRTAYCSNVIDTTQSD
;
A
#
# COMPACT_ATOMS: atom_id res chain seq x y z
N MET A 1 -2.80 0.23 -36.24
CA MET A 1 -3.22 1.27 -35.28
C MET A 1 -2.06 2.24 -35.12
N ALA A 2 -2.22 3.46 -35.63
CA ALA A 2 -1.16 4.48 -35.62
C ALA A 2 -0.88 4.93 -34.18
N ILE A 3 0.33 4.67 -33.68
CA ILE A 3 0.83 5.23 -32.43
C ILE A 3 1.16 6.69 -32.75
N THR A 4 0.28 7.61 -32.39
CA THR A 4 0.49 9.05 -32.56
C THR A 4 1.64 9.48 -31.65
N ALA A 5 2.82 9.68 -32.23
CA ALA A 5 3.91 10.42 -31.60
C ALA A 5 3.44 11.88 -31.43
N VAL A 6 3.00 12.23 -30.23
CA VAL A 6 2.67 13.62 -29.88
C VAL A 6 3.99 14.37 -29.66
N PRO A 7 4.21 15.52 -30.31
CA PRO A 7 5.35 16.37 -30.03
C PRO A 7 5.34 16.75 -28.55
N LEU A 8 6.43 16.47 -27.82
CA LEU A 8 6.57 16.87 -26.42
C LEU A 8 6.52 18.40 -26.35
N HIS A 9 5.35 18.96 -26.00
CA HIS A 9 5.21 20.39 -25.77
C HIS A 9 6.26 20.86 -24.76
N LYS A 10 7.06 21.84 -25.19
CA LYS A 10 8.10 22.51 -24.40
C LYS A 10 7.52 22.95 -23.05
N ASN A 11 8.23 22.62 -21.96
CA ASN A 11 8.09 23.10 -20.58
C ASN A 11 7.24 22.29 -19.57
N MET A 12 7.06 20.97 -19.74
CA MET A 12 6.67 20.11 -18.60
C MET A 12 7.77 19.08 -18.32
N LYS A 13 8.30 19.08 -17.09
CA LYS A 13 9.37 18.15 -16.70
C LYS A 13 8.86 16.71 -16.80
N THR A 14 9.54 15.93 -17.63
CA THR A 14 9.25 14.52 -17.83
C THR A 14 10.36 13.65 -17.24
N TYR A 15 9.99 12.41 -16.90
CA TYR A 15 10.82 11.46 -16.22
C TYR A 15 10.85 10.15 -16.99
N THR A 16 12.03 9.55 -17.07
CA THR A 16 12.21 8.17 -17.55
C THR A 16 11.72 7.18 -16.50
N MET A 17 11.53 5.91 -16.87
CA MET A 17 11.20 4.83 -15.92
C MET A 17 12.17 4.76 -14.74
N LYS A 18 13.48 4.91 -14.98
CA LYS A 18 14.49 4.90 -13.92
C LYS A 18 14.31 6.06 -12.93
N GLN A 19 14.02 7.26 -13.44
CA GLN A 19 13.75 8.42 -12.59
C GLN A 19 12.42 8.28 -11.85
N ALA A 20 11.38 7.77 -12.51
CA ALA A 20 10.10 7.50 -11.88
C ALA A 20 10.23 6.51 -10.71
N CYS A 21 10.94 5.39 -10.90
CA CYS A 21 11.27 4.46 -9.81
C CYS A 21 11.93 5.15 -8.62
N LYS A 22 12.91 6.04 -8.87
CA LYS A 22 13.57 6.80 -7.81
C LYS A 22 12.63 7.76 -7.08
N LEU A 23 11.73 8.42 -7.82
CA LEU A 23 10.80 9.41 -7.28
C LEU A 23 9.65 8.79 -6.50
N THR A 24 9.21 7.60 -6.88
CA THR A 24 8.08 6.90 -6.24
C THR A 24 8.54 5.86 -5.22
N GLY A 25 9.84 5.55 -5.17
CA GLY A 25 10.41 4.49 -4.33
C GLY A 25 10.07 3.08 -4.82
N MET A 26 9.40 2.93 -5.95
CA MET A 26 9.06 1.62 -6.51
C MET A 26 10.25 1.00 -7.24
N ASN A 27 10.40 -0.32 -7.15
CA ASN A 27 11.29 -1.03 -8.05
C ASN A 27 10.73 -1.07 -9.49
N TYR A 28 11.60 -1.40 -10.44
CA TYR A 28 11.25 -1.39 -11.86
C TYR A 28 10.10 -2.34 -12.20
N GLU A 29 10.07 -3.53 -11.61
CA GLU A 29 9.05 -4.54 -11.91
C GLU A 29 7.68 -4.13 -11.39
N ALA A 30 7.62 -3.58 -10.18
CA ALA A 30 6.39 -3.07 -9.57
C ALA A 30 5.82 -1.89 -10.37
N LEU A 31 6.67 -0.92 -10.75
CA LEU A 31 6.20 0.22 -11.56
C LEU A 31 5.79 -0.23 -12.98
N LYS A 32 6.55 -1.13 -13.59
CA LYS A 32 6.17 -1.76 -14.87
C LYS A 32 4.84 -2.49 -14.78
N PHE A 33 4.61 -3.22 -13.68
CA PHE A 33 3.35 -3.89 -13.41
C PHE A 33 2.20 -2.88 -13.32
N TYR A 34 2.33 -1.80 -12.55
CA TYR A 34 1.29 -0.76 -12.43
C TYR A 34 0.94 -0.15 -13.78
N CYS A 35 1.95 0.14 -14.61
CA CYS A 35 1.75 0.64 -15.96
C CYS A 35 1.04 -0.37 -16.86
N ASN A 36 1.37 -1.66 -16.75
CA ASN A 36 0.76 -2.73 -17.56
C ASN A 36 -0.66 -3.09 -17.11
N SER A 37 -0.97 -2.92 -15.82
CA SER A 37 -2.27 -3.24 -15.23
C SER A 37 -3.33 -2.15 -15.42
N GLY A 38 -3.01 -1.07 -16.14
CA GLY A 38 -3.93 0.04 -16.38
C GLY A 38 -4.13 0.98 -15.19
N LEU A 39 -3.31 0.88 -14.14
CA LEU A 39 -3.42 1.74 -12.96
C LEU A 39 -2.89 3.15 -13.22
N VAL A 40 -2.02 3.33 -14.21
CA VAL A 40 -1.44 4.63 -14.57
C VAL A 40 -2.02 5.07 -15.93
N PRO A 41 -3.23 5.67 -15.95
CA PRO A 41 -3.88 6.05 -17.21
C PRO A 41 -3.14 7.21 -17.89
N GLY A 42 -3.26 7.29 -19.21
CA GLY A 42 -2.70 8.39 -19.99
C GLY A 42 -1.17 8.42 -20.10
N LEU A 43 -0.48 7.31 -19.76
CA LEU A 43 0.96 7.24 -19.82
C LEU A 43 1.49 7.42 -21.25
N LYS A 44 2.34 8.43 -21.45
CA LYS A 44 2.89 8.79 -22.75
C LYS A 44 4.11 7.95 -23.10
N ARG A 45 4.47 7.95 -24.39
CA ARG A 45 5.70 7.36 -24.91
C ARG A 45 6.50 8.37 -25.71
N ASP A 46 7.83 8.27 -25.65
CA ASP A 46 8.73 9.07 -26.47
C ASP A 46 8.86 8.50 -27.90
N GLN A 47 9.63 9.20 -28.74
CA GLN A 47 9.96 8.80 -30.12
C GLN A 47 10.67 7.45 -30.23
N ASN A 48 11.28 6.95 -29.16
CA ASN A 48 11.93 5.65 -29.08
C ASN A 48 11.02 4.59 -28.42
N ASN A 49 9.71 4.87 -28.33
CA ASN A 49 8.68 4.01 -27.74
C ASN A 49 8.88 3.71 -26.24
N ARG A 50 9.66 4.52 -25.52
CA ARG A 50 9.88 4.40 -24.07
C ARG A 50 8.82 5.15 -23.29
N ARG A 51 8.41 4.61 -22.14
CA ARG A 51 7.43 5.27 -21.24
C ARG A 51 8.01 6.57 -20.68
N VAL A 52 7.19 7.61 -20.71
CA VAL A 52 7.50 8.94 -20.20
C VAL A 52 6.47 9.33 -19.16
N PHE A 53 6.95 9.68 -17.97
CA PHE A 53 6.11 10.06 -16.84
C PHE A 53 6.18 11.58 -16.67
N ASP A 54 5.05 12.26 -16.59
CA ASP A 54 5.02 13.65 -16.18
C ASP A 54 4.83 13.75 -14.65
N ALA A 55 4.84 14.97 -14.11
CA ALA A 55 4.67 15.18 -12.67
C ALA A 55 3.34 14.63 -12.13
N ARG A 56 2.26 14.67 -12.93
CA ARG A 56 0.94 14.14 -12.53
C ARG A 56 0.96 12.62 -12.48
N CYS A 57 1.62 11.96 -13.43
CA CYS A 57 1.85 10.52 -13.37
C CYS A 57 2.59 10.13 -12.08
N ILE A 58 3.64 10.86 -11.71
CA ILE A 58 4.40 10.58 -10.48
C ILE A 58 3.53 10.76 -9.23
N ALA A 59 2.76 11.85 -9.15
CA ALA A 59 1.83 12.07 -8.04
C ALA A 59 0.81 10.92 -7.94
N TRP A 60 0.19 10.55 -9.05
CA TRP A 60 -0.78 9.46 -9.08
C TRP A 60 -0.19 8.09 -8.68
N ILE A 61 1.06 7.80 -9.07
CA ILE A 61 1.73 6.56 -8.64
C ILE A 61 1.94 6.55 -7.11
N ASN A 62 2.23 7.71 -6.51
CA ASN A 62 2.34 7.82 -5.06
C ASN A 62 0.98 7.62 -4.39
N ASP A 63 -0.10 8.17 -4.96
CA ASP A 63 -1.47 7.96 -4.48
C ASP A 63 -1.86 6.48 -4.53
N LEU A 64 -1.58 5.78 -5.64
CA LEU A 64 -1.78 4.32 -5.75
C LEU A 64 -1.00 3.55 -4.69
N THR A 65 0.21 3.99 -4.35
CA THR A 65 1.01 3.37 -3.28
C THR A 65 0.37 3.60 -1.91
N CYS A 66 -0.28 4.74 -1.69
CA CYS A 66 -1.10 5.00 -0.50
C CYS A 66 -2.36 4.13 -0.47
N LEU A 67 -3.12 4.06 -1.58
CA LEU A 67 -4.30 3.20 -1.70
C LEU A 67 -3.96 1.73 -1.42
N LYS A 68 -2.81 1.25 -1.93
CA LYS A 68 -2.34 -0.10 -1.65
C LYS A 68 -2.08 -0.32 -0.15
N ARG A 69 -1.53 0.69 0.54
CA ARG A 69 -1.32 0.66 2.01
C ARG A 69 -2.62 0.75 2.79
N CYS A 70 -3.66 1.38 2.24
CA CYS A 70 -5.01 1.35 2.80
C CYS A 70 -5.72 0.00 2.62
N GLY A 71 -5.03 -1.02 2.08
CA GLY A 71 -5.59 -2.36 1.91
C GLY A 71 -6.31 -2.58 0.58
N LEU A 72 -6.34 -1.60 -0.35
CA LEU A 72 -6.96 -1.82 -1.65
C LEU A 72 -6.15 -2.85 -2.48
N GLY A 73 -6.82 -3.89 -2.93
CA GLY A 73 -6.33 -4.84 -3.90
C GLY A 73 -6.16 -4.22 -5.29
N ILE A 74 -5.46 -4.92 -6.20
CA ILE A 74 -5.25 -4.43 -7.58
C ILE A 74 -6.58 -4.18 -8.29
N LYS A 75 -7.59 -5.04 -8.08
CA LYS A 75 -8.91 -4.89 -8.69
C LYS A 75 -9.61 -3.60 -8.21
N GLU A 76 -9.61 -3.36 -6.90
CA GLU A 76 -10.21 -2.18 -6.29
C GLU A 76 -9.48 -0.90 -6.68
N MET A 77 -8.15 -0.92 -6.73
CA MET A 77 -7.38 0.25 -7.21
C MET A 77 -7.68 0.58 -8.66
N ARG A 78 -7.93 -0.41 -9.53
CA ARG A 78 -8.37 -0.14 -10.91
C ARG A 78 -9.76 0.48 -10.95
N HIS A 79 -10.69 -0.02 -10.13
CA HIS A 79 -12.02 0.57 -10.00
C HIS A 79 -11.92 2.02 -9.52
N TYR A 80 -11.17 2.27 -8.46
CA TYR A 80 -10.92 3.61 -7.94
C TYR A 80 -10.25 4.53 -8.98
N THR A 81 -9.32 4.00 -9.78
CA THR A 81 -8.71 4.73 -10.90
C THR A 81 -9.76 5.13 -11.94
N GLN A 82 -10.68 4.23 -12.29
CA GLN A 82 -11.77 4.51 -13.24
C GLN A 82 -12.69 5.61 -12.71
N LEU A 83 -13.09 5.54 -11.44
CA LEU A 83 -13.86 6.60 -10.79
C LEU A 83 -13.11 7.94 -10.84
N CYS A 84 -11.81 7.97 -10.58
CA CYS A 84 -11.03 9.21 -10.69
C CYS A 84 -11.03 9.79 -12.12
N LEU A 85 -11.12 8.97 -13.16
CA LEU A 85 -11.21 9.42 -14.55
C LEU A 85 -12.58 10.02 -14.89
N GLU A 86 -13.64 9.64 -14.17
CA GLU A 86 -14.98 10.23 -14.31
C GLU A 86 -15.09 11.63 -13.69
N GLY A 87 -14.11 12.03 -12.87
CA GLY A 87 -14.04 13.37 -12.29
C GLY A 87 -14.97 13.54 -11.09
N GLU A 88 -15.49 14.76 -10.89
CA GLU A 88 -16.17 15.15 -9.65
C GLU A 88 -17.45 14.36 -9.36
N SER A 89 -18.13 13.86 -10.39
CA SER A 89 -19.38 13.08 -10.24
C SER A 89 -19.18 11.78 -9.47
N SER A 90 -17.98 11.22 -9.46
CA SER A 90 -17.66 9.96 -8.76
C SER A 90 -17.15 10.15 -7.33
N ILE A 91 -17.07 11.39 -6.82
CA ILE A 91 -16.56 11.66 -5.46
C ILE A 91 -17.33 10.87 -4.39
N PRO A 92 -18.67 10.78 -4.40
CA PRO A 92 -19.41 10.05 -3.38
C PRO A 92 -19.00 8.58 -3.27
N GLU A 93 -18.87 7.89 -4.41
CA GLU A 93 -18.47 6.48 -4.44
C GLU A 93 -17.01 6.29 -3.99
N ARG A 94 -16.12 7.21 -4.36
CA ARG A 94 -14.73 7.20 -3.87
C ARG A 94 -14.65 7.38 -2.36
N GLN A 95 -15.51 8.22 -1.77
CA GLN A 95 -15.58 8.41 -0.32
C GLN A 95 -16.07 7.14 0.39
N GLU A 96 -17.08 6.47 -0.16
CA GLU A 96 -17.60 5.21 0.38
C GLU A 96 -16.52 4.12 0.43
N ILE A 97 -15.79 3.94 -0.68
CA ILE A 97 -14.66 2.99 -0.73
C ILE A 97 -13.62 3.31 0.35
N LEU A 98 -13.26 4.58 0.52
CA LEU A 98 -12.26 4.97 1.52
C LEU A 98 -12.79 4.82 2.96
N ALA A 99 -14.08 5.03 3.20
CA ALA A 99 -14.71 4.84 4.50
C ALA A 99 -14.69 3.37 4.92
N GLU A 100 -15.06 2.45 4.02
CA GLU A 100 -15.00 1.00 4.28
C GLU A 100 -13.57 0.56 4.63
N LYS A 101 -12.58 1.04 3.87
CA LYS A 101 -11.17 0.69 4.13
C LYS A 101 -10.66 1.28 5.44
N ARG A 102 -11.13 2.47 5.83
CA ARG A 102 -10.81 3.05 7.13
C ARG A 102 -11.32 2.19 8.27
N GLU A 103 -12.58 1.73 8.22
CA GLU A 103 -13.16 0.85 9.24
C GLU A 103 -12.40 -0.48 9.35
N HIS A 104 -12.01 -1.06 8.21
CA HIS A 104 -11.18 -2.26 8.19
C HIS A 104 -9.83 -2.05 8.88
N LEU A 105 -9.16 -0.93 8.61
CA LEU A 105 -7.89 -0.58 9.24
C LEU A 105 -8.03 -0.35 10.76
N GLU A 106 -9.13 0.26 11.20
CA GLU A 106 -9.41 0.43 12.63
C GLU A 106 -9.60 -0.92 13.33
N THR A 107 -10.30 -1.86 12.68
CA THR A 107 -10.46 -3.23 13.20
C THR A 107 -9.10 -3.94 13.31
N GLN A 108 -8.26 -3.84 12.28
CA GLN A 108 -6.90 -4.40 12.31
C GLN A 108 -6.02 -3.78 13.41
N LEU A 109 -6.16 -2.47 13.65
CA LEU A 109 -5.44 -1.78 14.71
C LEU A 109 -5.81 -2.32 16.09
N GLU A 110 -7.09 -2.56 16.35
CA GLU A 110 -7.55 -3.15 17.62
C GLU A 110 -7.02 -4.58 17.82
N GLU A 111 -7.01 -5.40 16.78
CA GLU A 111 -6.42 -6.75 16.87
C GLU A 111 -4.91 -6.71 17.13
N LEU A 112 -4.19 -5.79 16.49
CA LEU A 112 -2.77 -5.58 16.77
C LEU A 112 -2.53 -5.11 18.21
N ARG A 113 -3.38 -4.22 18.75
CA ARG A 113 -3.31 -3.79 20.15
C ARG A 113 -3.49 -4.94 21.12
N LYS A 114 -4.47 -5.83 20.88
CA LYS A 114 -4.68 -7.04 21.69
C LYS A 114 -3.46 -7.97 21.64
N ALA A 115 -2.89 -8.18 20.47
CA ALA A 115 -1.69 -9.02 20.31
C ALA A 115 -0.49 -8.45 21.07
N ILE A 116 -0.26 -7.13 21.00
CA ILE A 116 0.79 -6.45 21.77
C ILE A 116 0.55 -6.62 23.28
N ALA A 117 -0.69 -6.39 23.75
CA ALA A 117 -1.02 -6.54 25.16
C ALA A 117 -0.75 -7.95 25.70
N TYR A 118 -1.06 -8.98 24.89
CA TYR A 118 -0.73 -10.37 25.22
C TYR A 118 0.79 -10.60 25.32
N ILE A 119 1.58 -10.05 24.39
CA ILE A 119 3.04 -10.13 24.46
C ILE A 119 3.55 -9.48 25.74
N ASP A 120 3.08 -8.28 26.06
CA ASP A 120 3.51 -7.53 27.24
C ASP A 120 3.15 -8.27 28.54
N GLU A 121 1.96 -8.89 28.60
CA GLU A 121 1.57 -9.74 29.72
C GLU A 121 2.52 -10.93 29.89
N LYS A 122 2.85 -11.63 28.79
CA LYS A 122 3.80 -12.75 28.83
C LYS A 122 5.20 -12.31 29.25
N GLN A 123 5.69 -11.17 28.76
CA GLN A 123 6.97 -10.62 29.18
C GLN A 123 6.99 -10.33 30.69
N ARG A 124 5.93 -9.70 31.23
CA ARG A 124 5.81 -9.46 32.68
C ARG A 124 5.78 -10.77 33.47
N PHE A 125 4.95 -11.72 33.06
CA PHE A 125 4.86 -13.02 33.71
C PHE A 125 6.23 -13.72 33.78
N TYR A 126 6.98 -13.77 32.68
CA TYR A 126 8.31 -14.39 32.68
C TYR A 126 9.33 -13.62 33.52
N ALA A 127 9.27 -12.29 33.55
CA ALA A 127 10.09 -11.48 34.43
C ALA A 127 9.79 -11.74 35.91
N ASP A 128 8.52 -11.92 36.27
CA ASP A 128 8.08 -12.26 37.62
C ASP A 128 8.51 -13.68 38.03
N VAL A 129 8.38 -14.66 37.13
CA VAL A 129 8.87 -16.03 37.35
C VAL A 129 10.38 -16.03 37.59
N THR A 130 11.14 -15.35 36.74
CA THR A 130 12.61 -15.30 36.83
C THR A 130 13.07 -14.60 38.12
N ALA A 131 12.30 -13.62 38.60
CA ALA A 131 12.57 -12.94 39.86
C ALA A 131 12.01 -13.65 41.10
N GLY A 132 11.39 -14.82 40.93
CA GLY A 132 10.79 -15.60 42.02
C GLY A 132 9.54 -14.96 42.64
N ARG A 133 8.91 -13.98 41.97
CA ARG A 133 7.68 -13.32 42.44
C ARG A 133 6.42 -14.15 42.17
N THR A 134 6.47 -15.05 41.21
CA THR A 134 5.37 -15.97 40.89
C THR A 134 5.93 -17.32 40.45
N ALA A 135 5.15 -18.39 40.63
CA ALA A 135 5.52 -19.72 40.15
C ALA A 135 5.34 -19.82 38.63
N TYR A 136 6.21 -20.59 37.98
CA TYR A 136 6.01 -20.93 36.59
C TYR A 136 4.84 -21.90 36.45
N CYS A 137 3.92 -21.58 35.56
CA CYS A 137 2.84 -22.46 35.14
C CYS A 137 2.83 -22.54 33.62
N SER A 138 2.48 -23.71 33.09
CA SER A 138 2.46 -23.97 31.66
C SER A 138 1.18 -24.67 31.25
N ASN A 139 0.62 -24.23 30.13
CA ASN A 139 -0.46 -24.95 29.45
C ASN A 139 0.07 -26.10 28.56
N VAL A 140 1.40 -26.25 28.45
CA VAL A 140 2.06 -27.22 27.55
C VAL A 140 2.70 -28.36 28.32
N ILE A 141 3.26 -28.09 29.50
CA ILE A 141 3.88 -29.10 30.36
C ILE A 141 3.25 -29.07 31.75
N ASP A 142 3.13 -30.23 32.39
CA ASP A 142 2.73 -30.30 33.80
C ASP A 142 3.87 -29.75 34.65
N THR A 143 3.57 -28.72 35.44
CA THR A 143 4.53 -28.04 36.32
C THR A 143 4.31 -28.41 37.79
N THR A 144 3.30 -29.24 38.08
CA THR A 144 2.95 -29.69 39.44
C THR A 144 3.64 -31.00 39.84
N GLN A 145 4.17 -31.74 38.87
CA GLN A 145 5.06 -32.88 39.12
C GLN A 145 6.49 -32.36 39.26
N SER A 146 6.87 -32.02 40.48
CA SER A 146 8.28 -31.90 40.86
C SER A 146 8.71 -33.25 41.46
N ASP A 147 9.82 -33.81 40.97
CA ASP A 147 10.51 -34.98 41.57
C ASP A 147 10.98 -34.71 43.01
#